data_AF-F8P8U5-F1
#
_entry.id   AF-F8P8U5-F1
#
_cell.length_a   1.000
_cell.length_b   1.000
_cell.length_c   1.000
_cell.angle_alpha   90.00
_cell.angle_beta   90.00
_cell.angle_gamma   90.00
#
_symmetry.space_group_name_H-M   'P 1'
#
loop_
_entity.id
_entity.type
_entity.pdbx_description
1 polymer ?
#
loop_
_entity_poly.entity_id
_entity_poly.type
_entity_poly.pdbx_seq_one_letter_code
_entity_poly.pdbx_strand_id
1 'polypeptide(L)'
;MFKDEYQPGELVLVGNTQVEKELDHKAKPCYNGPYEVVQSTKGGLYILKEIDGSVSQRGIAEFFLLPYFPCHSMPLLDKLDDHDKDLDEPEDEPDYEHDDSDDKDND
;
A
#
# COMPACT_ATOMS: atom_id res chain seq x y z
N MET A 1 -12.03 -6.33 -6.50
CA MET A 1 -13.12 -5.38 -6.71
C MET A 1 -12.77 -4.62 -7.97
N PHE A 2 -13.11 -5.19 -9.13
CA PHE A 2 -12.87 -4.60 -10.44
C PHE A 2 -14.08 -3.74 -10.76
N LYS A 3 -13.86 -2.54 -11.28
CA LYS A 3 -14.92 -1.61 -11.66
C LYS A 3 -14.93 -1.52 -13.19
N ASP A 4 -16.10 -1.68 -13.79
CA ASP A 4 -16.25 -1.69 -15.26
C ASP A 4 -16.07 -0.31 -15.91
N GLU A 5 -16.20 0.77 -15.14
CA GLU A 5 -15.96 2.11 -15.65
C GLU A 5 -15.60 3.10 -14.54
N TYR A 6 -14.60 3.94 -14.81
CA TYR A 6 -14.22 5.03 -13.91
C TYR A 6 -14.82 6.35 -14.39
N GLN A 7 -15.38 7.11 -13.45
CA GLN A 7 -15.97 8.41 -13.75
C GLN A 7 -14.94 9.53 -13.60
N PRO A 8 -15.06 10.63 -14.37
CA PRO A 8 -14.27 11.82 -14.14
C PRO A 8 -14.33 12.29 -12.68
N GLY A 9 -13.18 12.60 -12.08
CA GLY A 9 -13.06 12.99 -10.68
C GLY A 9 -12.75 11.83 -9.71
N GLU A 10 -12.80 10.58 -10.17
CA GLU A 10 -12.46 9.43 -9.32
C GLU A 10 -10.96 9.25 -9.19
N LEU A 11 -10.52 8.81 -8.00
CA LEU A 11 -9.12 8.51 -7.74
C LEU A 11 -8.83 7.04 -8.07
N VAL A 12 -7.73 6.83 -8.79
CA VAL A 12 -7.26 5.53 -9.26
C VAL A 12 -5.76 5.38 -9.04
N LEU A 13 -5.32 4.14 -8.82
CA LEU A 13 -3.93 3.73 -8.82
C LEU A 13 -3.57 3.16 -10.20
N VAL A 14 -2.34 3.41 -10.65
CA VAL A 14 -1.85 2.93 -11.95
C VAL A 14 -0.78 1.86 -11.74
N GLY A 15 -0.97 0.70 -12.36
CA GLY A 15 -0.01 -0.40 -12.35
C GLY A 15 1.32 0.00 -12.98
N ASN A 16 2.43 -0.29 -12.28
CA ASN A 16 3.76 0.00 -12.76
C ASN A 16 4.27 -1.10 -13.69
N THR A 17 3.97 -0.96 -14.98
CA THR A 17 4.34 -1.95 -16.02
C THR A 17 5.85 -2.14 -16.20
N GLN A 18 6.67 -1.18 -15.76
CA GLN A 18 8.12 -1.35 -15.76
C GLN A 18 8.52 -2.33 -14.65
N VAL A 19 8.04 -2.09 -13.43
CA VAL A 19 8.30 -2.95 -12.27
C VAL A 19 7.77 -4.36 -12.48
N GLU A 20 6.59 -4.53 -13.08
CA GLU A 20 5.99 -5.84 -13.36
C GLU A 20 6.92 -6.78 -14.16
N LYS A 21 7.78 -6.22 -15.03
CA LYS A 21 8.68 -6.99 -15.90
C LYS A 21 10.03 -7.29 -15.26
N GLU A 22 10.31 -6.77 -14.07
CA GLU A 22 11.59 -6.90 -13.40
C GLU A 22 11.68 -8.19 -12.58
N LEU A 23 12.89 -8.73 -12.43
CA LEU A 23 13.11 -9.97 -11.66
C LEU A 23 12.89 -9.76 -10.16
N ASP A 24 13.08 -8.54 -9.68
CA ASP A 24 12.90 -8.11 -8.29
C ASP A 24 11.57 -7.37 -8.05
N HIS A 25 10.59 -7.52 -8.94
CA HIS A 25 9.28 -6.85 -8.87
C HIS A 25 8.58 -6.99 -7.52
N LYS A 26 8.76 -8.14 -6.84
CA LYS A 26 8.14 -8.41 -5.53
C LYS A 26 8.61 -7.47 -4.42
N ALA A 27 9.81 -6.89 -4.56
CA ALA A 27 10.38 -5.96 -3.59
C ALA A 27 10.07 -4.49 -3.91
N LYS A 28 9.41 -4.21 -5.03
CA LYS A 28 9.15 -2.87 -5.54
C LYS A 28 7.66 -2.52 -5.47
N PRO A 29 7.31 -1.23 -5.37
CA PRO A 29 5.91 -0.81 -5.38
C PRO A 29 5.25 -1.15 -6.72
N CYS A 30 4.16 -1.93 -6.66
CA CYS A 30 3.43 -2.40 -7.85
C CYS A 30 2.51 -1.34 -8.46
N TYR A 31 2.12 -0.33 -7.69
CA TYR A 31 1.19 0.72 -8.11
C TYR A 31 1.79 2.09 -7.82
N ASN A 32 1.65 2.97 -8.79
CA ASN A 32 1.97 4.39 -8.65
C ASN A 32 0.74 5.11 -8.12
N GLY A 33 0.99 6.31 -7.58
CA GLY A 33 0.13 7.03 -6.63
C GLY A 33 -1.33 7.26 -7.06
N PRO A 34 -2.08 8.03 -6.26
CA PRO A 34 -3.45 8.37 -6.61
C PRO A 34 -3.44 9.37 -7.79
N TYR A 35 -4.12 8.99 -8.86
CA TYR A 35 -4.41 9.85 -10.01
C TYR A 35 -5.90 10.11 -10.09
N GLU A 36 -6.30 11.30 -10.53
CA GLU A 36 -7.69 11.60 -10.80
C GLU A 36 -8.02 11.33 -12.27
N VAL A 37 -9.14 10.65 -12.51
CA VAL A 37 -9.65 10.41 -13.87
C VAL A 37 -10.16 11.73 -14.44
N VAL A 38 -9.65 12.12 -15.61
CA VAL A 38 -10.13 13.30 -16.33
C VAL A 38 -11.28 12.93 -17.26
N GLN A 39 -11.09 11.87 -18.05
CA GLN A 39 -12.11 11.36 -18.97
C GLN A 39 -11.73 9.97 -19.49
N SER A 40 -12.75 9.18 -19.86
CA SER A 40 -12.57 7.98 -20.67
C SER A 40 -12.56 8.34 -22.15
N THR A 41 -11.78 7.60 -22.93
CA THR A 41 -11.77 7.68 -24.39
C THR A 41 -12.62 6.55 -24.96
N LYS A 42 -13.13 6.71 -26.19
CA LYS A 42 -13.94 5.69 -26.87
C LYS A 42 -13.25 4.32 -27.02
N GLY A 43 -11.94 4.22 -26.78
CA GLY A 43 -11.15 3.00 -26.86
C GLY A 43 -10.88 2.32 -25.52
N GLY A 44 -11.55 2.70 -24.43
CA GLY A 44 -11.33 2.11 -23.10
C GLY A 44 -10.00 2.53 -22.44
N LEU A 45 -9.43 3.65 -22.89
CA LEU A 45 -8.28 4.28 -22.24
C LEU A 45 -8.76 5.48 -21.43
N TYR A 46 -8.12 5.73 -20.31
CA TYR A 46 -8.41 6.84 -19.41
C TYR A 46 -7.30 7.88 -19.48
N ILE A 47 -7.68 9.14 -19.61
CA ILE A 47 -6.77 10.26 -19.38
C ILE A 47 -6.80 10.54 -17.88
N LEU A 48 -5.62 10.56 -17.27
CA LEU A 48 -5.44 10.78 -15.85
C LEU A 48 -4.72 12.09 -15.60
N LYS A 49 -4.94 12.68 -14.43
CA LYS A 49 -4.10 13.77 -13.91
C LYS A 49 -3.54 13.39 -12.54
N GLU A 50 -2.35 13.87 -12.27
CA GLU A 50 -1.78 13.84 -10.93
C GLU A 50 -2.50 14.83 -10.01
N ILE A 51 -2.32 14.66 -8.71
CA ILE A 51 -2.97 15.48 -7.67
C ILE A 51 -2.54 16.95 -7.75
N ASP A 52 -1.34 17.22 -8.28
CA ASP A 52 -0.86 18.58 -8.56
C ASP A 52 -1.58 19.26 -9.75
N GLY A 53 -2.41 18.51 -10.49
CA GLY A 53 -3.13 18.95 -11.68
C GLY A 53 -2.43 18.63 -13.01
N SER A 54 -1.24 17.99 -12.97
CA SER A 54 -0.50 17.60 -14.17
C SER A 54 -1.22 16.48 -14.93
N VAL A 55 -1.64 16.75 -16.18
CA VAL A 55 -2.39 15.77 -17.00
C VAL A 55 -1.43 14.86 -17.77
N SER A 56 -1.68 13.55 -17.69
CA SER A 56 -1.00 12.55 -18.51
C SER A 56 -1.33 12.78 -19.98
N GLN A 57 -0.28 12.89 -20.80
CA GLN A 57 -0.42 13.00 -22.26
C GLN A 57 -0.87 11.69 -22.91
N ARG A 58 -0.75 10.56 -22.22
CA ARG A 58 -1.09 9.22 -22.71
C ARG A 58 -2.30 8.67 -21.97
N GLY A 59 -3.17 8.01 -22.72
CA GLY A 59 -4.25 7.22 -22.15
C GLY A 59 -3.71 5.96 -21.48
N ILE A 60 -4.23 5.64 -20.30
CA ILE A 60 -3.92 4.42 -19.55
C ILE A 60 -5.05 3.42 -19.77
N ALA A 61 -4.70 2.16 -20.06
CA ALA A 61 -5.72 1.13 -20.26
C ALA A 61 -6.36 0.75 -18.91
N GLU A 62 -7.65 0.44 -18.96
CA GLU A 62 -8.47 0.10 -17.79
C GLU A 62 -7.88 -1.02 -16.92
N PHE A 63 -7.27 -2.04 -17.54
CA PHE A 63 -6.70 -3.18 -16.83
C PHE A 63 -5.52 -2.82 -15.91
N PHE A 64 -4.89 -1.66 -16.13
CA PHE A 64 -3.83 -1.16 -15.26
C PHE A 64 -4.35 -0.24 -14.15
N LEU A 65 -5.66 -0.02 -14.05
CA LEU A 65 -6.26 0.85 -13.06
C LEU A 65 -6.88 0.06 -11.90
N LEU A 66 -6.64 0.53 -10.69
CA LEU A 66 -7.38 0.11 -9.50
C LEU A 66 -8.05 1.31 -8.84
N PRO A 67 -9.25 1.17 -8.25
CA PRO A 67 -9.85 2.24 -7.47
C PRO A 67 -9.00 2.57 -6.24
N TYR A 68 -8.78 3.86 -5.99
CA TYR A 68 -8.13 4.36 -4.78
C TYR A 68 -9.17 4.73 -3.73
N PHE A 69 -9.05 4.15 -2.54
CA PHE A 69 -9.91 4.47 -1.39
C PHE A 69 -9.11 5.24 -0.34
N PRO A 70 -9.47 6.50 -0.05
CA PRO A 70 -8.89 7.23 1.07
C PRO A 70 -9.07 6.45 2.38
N CYS A 71 -8.03 6.46 3.22
CA CYS A 71 -8.05 5.80 4.53
C CYS A 71 -9.27 6.25 5.38
N HIS A 72 -9.59 7.55 5.34
CA HIS A 72 -10.69 8.16 6.11
C HIS A 72 -12.08 7.96 5.50
N SER A 73 -12.20 7.37 4.30
CA SER A 73 -13.50 7.04 3.71
C SER A 73 -13.92 5.59 4.00
N MET A 74 -13.16 4.87 4.84
CA MET A 74 -13.40 3.48 5.19
C MET A 74 -14.01 3.41 6.61
N PRO A 75 -15.34 3.29 6.75
CA PRO A 75 -16.01 3.23 8.07
C PRO A 75 -15.63 1.99 8.90
N LEU A 76 -14.85 1.07 8.33
CA LEU A 76 -14.29 -0.09 9.02
C LEU A 76 -13.02 0.29 9.80
N LEU A 77 -12.22 1.25 9.31
CA LEU A 77 -10.99 1.70 9.98
C LEU A 77 -11.27 2.61 11.19
N ASP A 78 -12.35 3.40 11.16
CA ASP A 78 -12.76 4.23 12.31
C ASP A 78 -12.97 3.42 13.60
N LYS A 79 -13.20 2.10 13.49
CA LYS A 79 -13.44 1.19 14.62
C LYS A 79 -12.16 0.55 15.17
N LEU A 80 -11.02 0.74 14.50
CA LEU A 80 -9.73 0.15 14.91
C LEU A 80 -8.88 1.14 15.72
N ASP A 81 -9.23 2.44 15.71
CA ASP A 81 -8.49 3.51 16.39
C ASP A 81 -8.70 3.54 17.92
N ASP A 82 -9.55 2.66 18.46
CA ASP A 82 -9.92 2.63 19.88
C ASP A 82 -8.99 1.77 20.78
N HIS A 83 -7.98 1.08 20.24
CA HIS A 83 -7.21 0.06 21.01
C HIS A 83 -5.77 0.44 21.40
N ASP A 84 -5.28 1.65 21.09
CA ASP A 84 -3.87 2.02 21.35
C ASP A 84 -3.62 2.63 22.75
N LYS A 85 -4.44 2.33 23.77
CA LYS A 85 -4.27 2.90 25.13
C LYS A 85 -3.67 1.97 26.17
N ASP A 86 -3.44 0.70 25.86
CA ASP A 86 -3.05 -0.31 26.86
C ASP A 86 -1.67 -0.97 26.61
N LEU A 87 -0.84 -0.42 25.71
CA LEU A 87 0.45 -1.04 25.32
C LEU A 87 1.70 -0.41 25.97
N ASP A 88 1.59 0.20 27.14
CA ASP A 88 2.73 0.83 27.83
C ASP A 88 2.92 0.31 29.26
N GLU A 89 2.76 -1.01 29.45
CA GLU A 89 3.27 -1.68 30.65
C GLU A 89 4.41 -2.62 30.23
N PRO A 90 5.69 -2.26 30.50
CA PRO A 90 6.78 -3.20 30.27
C PRO A 90 6.60 -4.37 31.24
N GLU A 91 6.41 -5.58 30.71
CA GLU A 91 6.53 -6.80 31.50
C GLU A 91 7.99 -6.88 32.01
N ASP A 92 8.17 -6.86 33.33
CA ASP A 92 9.48 -7.09 33.95
C ASP A 92 10.08 -8.41 33.44
N GLU A 93 11.12 -8.34 32.62
CA GLU A 93 11.86 -9.52 32.18
C GLU A 93 12.48 -10.20 33.42
N PRO A 94 12.22 -11.50 33.67
CA PRO A 94 12.86 -12.18 34.78
C PRO A 94 14.37 -12.29 34.53
N ASP A 95 15.15 -11.80 35.49
CA ASP A 95 16.61 -11.92 35.50
C ASP A 95 17.00 -13.40 35.52
N TYR A 96 17.41 -13.92 34.35
CA TYR A 96 17.94 -15.27 34.24
C TYR A 96 19.34 -15.25 34.85
N GLU A 97 19.46 -15.66 36.11
CA GLU A 97 20.76 -15.97 36.70
C GLU A 97 21.47 -16.98 35.77
N HIS A 98 22.55 -16.53 35.13
CA HIS A 98 23.42 -17.39 34.36
C HIS A 98 24.20 -18.23 35.38
N ASP A 99 23.76 -19.47 35.57
CA ASP A 99 24.52 -20.46 36.35
C ASP A 99 25.76 -20.84 35.53
N ASP A 100 26.83 -20.05 35.70
CA ASP A 100 28.18 -20.37 35.26
C ASP A 100 28.68 -21.56 36.10
N SER A 101 28.12 -22.75 35.84
CA SER A 101 28.76 -23.99 36.23
C SER A 101 29.95 -24.21 35.30
N ASP A 102 31.07 -23.57 35.65
CA ASP A 102 32.42 -23.92 35.23
C ASP A 102 32.68 -25.38 35.62
N ASP A 103 32.30 -26.33 34.76
CA ASP A 103 32.74 -27.71 34.93
C ASP A 103 34.18 -27.81 34.46
N LYS A 104 35.04 -27.84 35.46
CA LYS A 104 36.50 -27.89 35.37
C LYS A 104 36.94 -29.09 34.55
N ASP A 105 37.87 -28.82 33.64
CA ASP A 105 38.78 -29.81 33.07
C ASP A 105 39.33 -30.73 34.19
N ASN A 106 39.15 -32.04 34.04
CA ASN A 106 39.85 -33.04 34.85
C ASN A 106 40.42 -34.13 33.93
N ASP A 107 41.72 -33.97 33.66
CA ASP A 107 42.77 -34.93 33.26
C ASP A 107 42.43 -36.08 32.30
#